data_AF-A0A349JA06-F1
#
_entry.id   AF-A0A349JA06-F1
#
_cell.length_a   1.000
_cell.length_b   1.000
_cell.length_c   1.000
_cell.angle_alpha   90.00
_cell.angle_beta   90.00
_cell.angle_gamma   90.00
#
_symmetry.space_group_name_H-M   'P 1'
#
loop_
_entity.id
_entity.type
_entity.pdbx_description
1 polymer ?
#
loop_
_entity_poly.entity_id
_entity_poly.type
_entity_poly.pdbx_seq_one_letter_code
_entity_poly.pdbx_strand_id
1 'polypeptide(L)'
;RCTEASAQAIYRSLKWLGLTYDEGPDVGGDRGPYVQSERVKLGIYQRHADQLVAQGDAYPCFCTAPDLDAMRKAQLAAKQPVMYDRRCRGIAPSEAARRVAAGETHVVRMKTPT
;
A
#
# COMPACT_ATOMS: atom_id res chain seq x y z
N ARG A 1 -9.29 0.45 8.88
CA ARG A 1 -10.29 -0.22 9.75
C ARG A 1 -9.67 -1.52 10.25
N CYS A 2 -9.21 -1.56 11.49
CA CYS A 2 -8.74 -2.76 12.21
C CYS A 2 -8.77 -2.39 13.69
N THR A 3 -9.39 -3.22 14.54
CA THR A 3 -9.40 -3.02 16.00
C THR A 3 -8.68 -4.19 16.66
N GLU A 4 -8.04 -3.93 17.79
CA GLU A 4 -7.40 -4.97 18.58
C GLU A 4 -8.40 -6.06 19.01
N ALA A 5 -9.63 -5.67 19.35
CA ALA A 5 -10.70 -6.59 19.68
C ALA A 5 -11.03 -7.57 18.54
N SER A 6 -11.02 -7.09 17.29
CA SER A 6 -11.23 -7.95 16.11
C SER A 6 -10.07 -8.94 15.91
N ALA A 7 -8.82 -8.50 16.09
CA ALA A 7 -7.67 -9.40 16.02
C ALA A 7 -7.72 -10.49 17.12
N GLN A 8 -8.04 -10.10 18.36
CA GLN A 8 -8.18 -11.02 19.48
C GLN A 8 -9.36 -11.99 19.33
N ALA A 9 -10.45 -11.57 18.68
CA ALA A 9 -11.55 -12.48 18.36
C ALA A 9 -11.08 -13.60 17.43
N ILE A 10 -10.27 -13.28 16.40
CA ILE A 10 -9.72 -14.26 15.47
C ILE A 10 -8.85 -15.29 16.19
N TYR A 11 -7.90 -14.85 17.03
CA TYR A 11 -7.00 -15.76 17.76
C TYR A 11 -7.78 -16.71 18.68
N ARG A 12 -8.78 -16.19 19.41
CA ARG A 12 -9.64 -17.00 20.27
C ARG A 12 -10.48 -17.99 19.48
N SER A 13 -11.02 -17.60 18.34
CA SER A 13 -11.80 -18.50 17.48
C SER A 13 -10.95 -19.65 16.94
N LEU A 14 -9.72 -19.39 16.49
CA LEU A 14 -8.81 -20.44 16.04
C LEU A 14 -8.51 -21.43 17.17
N LYS A 15 -8.18 -20.93 18.37
CA LYS A 15 -7.94 -21.76 19.55
C LYS A 15 -9.17 -22.58 19.96
N TRP A 16 -10.37 -21.99 19.89
CA TRP A 16 -11.63 -22.68 20.21
C TRP A 16 -11.92 -23.83 19.24
N LEU A 17 -11.58 -23.66 17.96
CA LEU A 17 -11.68 -24.71 16.94
C LEU A 17 -10.58 -25.77 17.04
N GLY A 18 -9.62 -25.63 17.97
CA GLY A 18 -8.45 -26.50 18.05
C GLY A 18 -7.46 -26.30 16.90
N LEU A 19 -7.58 -25.21 16.14
CA LEU A 19 -6.66 -24.87 15.05
C LEU A 19 -5.45 -24.15 15.64
N THR A 20 -4.31 -24.84 15.57
CA THR A 20 -3.01 -24.29 15.98
C THR A 20 -2.18 -23.96 14.73
N TYR A 21 -1.18 -23.12 14.91
CA TYR A 21 -0.22 -22.74 13.88
C TYR A 21 1.19 -22.81 14.46
N ASP A 22 2.14 -23.22 13.63
CA ASP A 22 3.55 -23.35 14.01
C ASP A 22 4.23 -21.98 14.16
N GLU A 23 3.73 -20.98 13.43
CA GLU A 23 4.23 -19.62 13.44
C GLU A 23 3.08 -18.61 13.54
N GLY A 24 3.24 -17.56 14.36
CA GLY A 24 2.18 -16.59 14.57
C GLY A 24 2.52 -15.46 15.54
N PRO A 25 1.60 -14.50 15.72
CA PRO A 25 1.84 -13.32 16.54
C PRO A 25 2.02 -13.62 18.04
N ASP A 26 1.47 -14.72 18.55
CA ASP A 26 1.55 -15.17 19.94
C ASP A 26 2.56 -16.32 20.17
N VAL A 27 2.84 -17.15 19.15
CA VAL A 27 3.80 -18.27 19.24
C VAL A 27 5.20 -17.95 18.70
N GLY A 28 5.35 -16.85 17.95
CA GLY A 28 6.62 -16.46 17.33
C GLY A 28 6.91 -17.20 16.03
N GLY A 29 8.19 -17.27 15.65
CA GLY A 29 8.67 -17.90 14.42
C GLY A 29 9.72 -17.07 13.68
N ASP A 30 10.39 -17.71 12.71
CA ASP A 30 11.58 -17.15 12.04
C ASP A 30 11.26 -15.99 11.08
N ARG A 31 9.99 -15.82 10.70
CA ARG A 31 9.52 -14.81 9.74
C ARG A 31 8.76 -13.66 10.39
N GLY A 32 8.76 -13.61 11.72
CA GLY A 32 8.19 -12.52 12.49
C GLY A 32 8.75 -11.14 12.13
N PRO A 33 8.04 -10.06 12.50
CA PRO A 33 6.74 -10.05 13.17
C PRO A 33 5.60 -10.44 12.23
N TYR A 34 4.58 -11.11 12.77
CA TYR A 34 3.39 -11.59 12.04
C TYR A 34 2.25 -10.56 12.02
N VAL A 35 2.45 -9.40 12.67
CA VAL A 35 1.53 -8.27 12.62
C VAL A 35 2.06 -7.24 11.60
N GLN A 36 1.30 -6.97 10.54
CA GLN A 36 1.76 -6.11 9.44
C GLN A 36 2.10 -4.69 9.90
N SER A 37 1.39 -4.12 10.88
CA SER A 37 1.72 -2.78 11.41
C SER A 37 3.08 -2.72 12.10
N GLU A 38 3.55 -3.82 12.70
CA GLU A 38 4.90 -3.93 13.25
C GLU A 38 5.94 -3.99 12.13
N ARG A 39 5.63 -4.69 11.04
CA ARG A 39 6.48 -4.72 9.84
C ARG A 39 6.58 -3.35 9.15
N VAL A 40 5.53 -2.53 9.22
CA VAL A 40 5.57 -1.11 8.80
C VAL A 40 6.56 -0.34 9.68
N LYS A 41 6.49 -0.49 11.01
CA LYS A 41 7.41 0.18 11.95
C LYS A 41 8.87 -0.20 11.72
N LEU A 42 9.13 -1.43 11.27
CA LEU A 42 10.46 -1.91 10.88
C LEU A 42 10.92 -1.41 9.49
N GLY A 43 10.10 -0.64 8.77
CA GLY A 43 10.44 -0.10 7.45
C GLY A 43 10.49 -1.14 6.33
N ILE A 44 10.04 -2.38 6.56
CA ILE A 44 10.16 -3.48 5.59
C ILE A 44 9.47 -3.12 4.27
N TYR A 45 8.24 -2.59 4.35
CA TYR A 45 7.47 -2.24 3.16
C TYR A 45 8.03 -1.02 2.43
N GLN A 46 8.49 -0.01 3.17
CA GLN A 46 9.07 1.19 2.57
C GLN A 46 10.30 0.82 1.73
N ARG A 47 11.20 0.00 2.29
CA ARG A 47 12.38 -0.51 1.58
C ARG A 47 12.03 -1.17 0.25
N HIS A 48 11.01 -2.02 0.23
CA HIS A 48 10.60 -2.70 -1.01
C HIS A 48 9.86 -1.76 -1.98
N ALA A 49 9.10 -0.79 -1.47
CA ALA A 49 8.49 0.24 -2.31
C ALA A 49 9.56 1.11 -3.00
N ASP A 50 10.60 1.51 -2.27
CA ASP A 50 11.73 2.28 -2.80
C ASP A 50 12.49 1.48 -3.86
N GLN A 51 12.70 0.19 -3.61
CA GLN A 51 13.33 -0.72 -4.58
C GLN A 51 12.53 -0.78 -5.89
N LEU A 52 11.20 -0.94 -5.82
CA LEU A 52 10.34 -0.99 -7.00
C LEU A 52 10.35 0.34 -7.77
N VAL A 53 10.40 1.47 -7.07
CA VAL A 53 10.53 2.78 -7.69
C VAL A 53 11.89 2.92 -8.39
N ALA A 54 12.98 2.50 -7.75
CA ALA A 54 14.32 2.55 -8.33
C ALA A 54 14.47 1.65 -9.57
N GLN A 55 13.78 0.51 -9.59
CA GLN A 55 13.75 -0.41 -10.75
C GLN A 55 12.82 0.07 -11.87
N GLY A 56 11.98 1.08 -11.62
CA GLY A 56 11.01 1.60 -12.58
C GLY A 56 9.72 0.78 -12.68
N ASP A 57 9.50 -0.18 -11.78
CA ASP A 57 8.29 -1.01 -11.65
C ASP A 57 7.19 -0.31 -10.84
N ALA A 58 7.52 0.78 -10.17
CA ALA A 58 6.58 1.66 -9.48
C ALA A 58 6.96 3.13 -9.67
N TYR A 59 6.04 4.03 -9.35
CA TYR A 59 6.27 5.46 -9.44
C TYR A 59 5.49 6.22 -8.35
N PRO A 60 6.01 7.35 -7.85
CA PRO A 60 5.27 8.21 -6.94
C PRO A 60 4.13 8.93 -7.67
N CYS A 61 2.98 8.99 -7.01
CA CYS A 61 1.78 9.67 -7.46
C CYS A 61 1.42 10.74 -6.44
N PHE A 62 1.37 11.99 -6.91
CA PHE A 62 1.10 13.18 -6.10
C PHE A 62 -0.36 13.61 -6.19
N CYS A 63 -1.24 12.82 -6.82
CA CYS A 63 -2.66 13.13 -6.89
C CYS A 63 -3.27 13.12 -5.49
N THR A 64 -3.96 14.21 -5.18
CA THR A 64 -4.72 14.36 -3.95
C THR A 64 -6.05 13.59 -4.04
N ALA A 65 -6.70 13.34 -2.90
CA ALA A 65 -8.05 12.75 -2.91
C ALA A 65 -9.06 13.56 -3.75
N PRO A 66 -9.10 14.91 -3.67
CA PRO A 66 -9.91 15.73 -4.57
C PRO A 66 -9.62 15.52 -6.06
N ASP A 67 -8.35 15.37 -6.46
CA ASP A 67 -7.99 15.10 -7.86
C ASP A 67 -8.59 13.76 -8.35
N LEU A 68 -8.49 12.73 -7.50
CA LEU A 68 -9.00 11.39 -7.81
C LEU A 68 -10.54 11.36 -7.84
N ASP A 69 -11.20 12.13 -6.98
CA ASP A 69 -12.66 12.26 -6.98
C ASP A 69 -13.17 13.02 -8.21
N ALA A 70 -12.48 14.09 -8.63
CA ALA A 70 -12.80 14.80 -9.86
C ALA A 70 -12.65 13.89 -11.09
N MET A 71 -11.54 13.13 -11.16
CA MET A 71 -11.32 12.13 -12.21
C MET A 71 -12.45 11.08 -12.25
N ARG A 72 -12.81 10.53 -11.09
CA ARG A 72 -13.91 9.56 -10.97
C ARG A 72 -15.24 10.14 -11.46
N LYS A 73 -15.58 11.37 -11.06
CA LYS A 73 -16.83 12.05 -11.50
C LYS A 73 -16.86 12.25 -13.01
N ALA A 74 -15.74 12.66 -13.61
CA ALA A 74 -15.63 12.84 -15.06
C ALA A 74 -15.83 11.53 -15.82
N GLN A 75 -15.20 10.44 -15.36
CA GLN A 75 -15.38 9.11 -15.97
C GLN A 75 -16.83 8.62 -15.88
N LEU A 76 -17.48 8.79 -14.73
CA LEU A 76 -18.89 8.44 -14.55
C LEU A 76 -19.81 9.24 -15.47
N ALA A 77 -19.61 10.56 -15.57
CA ALA A 77 -20.38 11.42 -16.47
C ALA A 77 -20.20 11.03 -17.94
N ALA A 78 -18.99 10.59 -18.32
CA ALA A 78 -18.67 10.08 -19.65
C ALA A 78 -19.10 8.61 -19.88
N LYS A 79 -19.74 7.95 -18.90
CA LYS A 79 -20.09 6.51 -18.92
C LYS A 79 -18.88 5.60 -19.22
N GLN A 80 -17.70 6.01 -18.77
CA GLN A 80 -16.47 5.23 -18.89
C GLN A 80 -16.20 4.40 -17.62
N PRO A 81 -15.45 3.30 -17.73
CA PRO A 81 -14.96 2.57 -16.56
C PRO A 81 -14.15 3.47 -15.63
N VAL A 82 -14.40 3.38 -14.32
CA VAL A 82 -13.65 4.16 -13.32
C VAL A 82 -12.27 3.53 -13.13
N MET A 83 -11.24 4.16 -13.66
CA MET A 83 -9.85 3.70 -13.56
C MET A 83 -8.90 4.87 -13.31
N TYR A 84 -7.78 4.61 -12.65
CA TYR A 84 -6.74 5.63 -12.53
C TYR A 84 -6.13 5.92 -13.91
N ASP A 85 -6.11 7.20 -14.30
CA ASP A 85 -5.67 7.68 -15.61
C ASP A 85 -4.15 7.62 -15.84
N ARG A 86 -3.39 7.13 -14.85
CA ARG A 86 -1.93 7.00 -14.89
C ARG A 86 -1.19 8.34 -15.09
N ARG A 87 -1.80 9.50 -14.79
CA ARG A 87 -1.19 10.82 -15.04
C ARG A 87 0.19 11.04 -14.44
N CYS A 88 0.47 10.48 -13.25
CA CYS A 88 1.78 10.61 -12.62
C CYS A 88 2.83 9.62 -13.17
N ARG A 89 2.46 8.67 -14.02
CA ARG A 89 3.37 7.66 -14.58
C ARG A 89 4.41 8.26 -15.52
N GLY A 90 4.08 9.36 -16.19
CA GLY A 90 4.94 10.05 -17.15
C GLY A 90 5.85 11.11 -16.53
N ILE A 91 5.79 11.35 -15.22
CA ILE A 91 6.67 12.29 -14.55
C ILE A 91 8.11 11.77 -14.67
N ALA A 92 9.04 12.63 -15.11
CA ALA A 92 10.45 12.26 -15.20
C ALA A 92 10.96 11.78 -13.83
N PRO A 93 11.75 10.69 -13.75
CA PRO A 93 12.24 10.16 -12.48
C PRO A 93 12.98 11.19 -11.62
N SER A 94 13.74 12.09 -12.24
CA SER A 94 14.44 13.19 -11.56
C SER A 94 13.48 14.19 -10.91
N GLU A 95 12.40 14.55 -11.59
CA GLU A 95 11.39 15.47 -11.07
C GLU A 95 10.56 14.82 -9.96
N ALA A 96 10.18 13.55 -10.14
CA ALA A 96 9.54 12.75 -9.11
C ALA A 96 10.40 12.67 -7.84
N ALA A 97 11.70 12.38 -7.97
CA ALA A 97 12.65 12.34 -6.85
C ALA A 97 12.76 13.70 -6.15
N ARG A 98 12.81 14.81 -6.91
CA ARG A 98 12.85 16.17 -6.35
C ARG A 98 11.62 16.48 -5.51
N ARG A 99 10.43 16.13 -5.99
CA ARG A 99 9.15 16.36 -5.27
C ARG A 99 9.04 15.51 -4.01
N VAL A 100 9.47 14.24 -4.07
CA VAL A 100 9.56 13.37 -2.89
C VAL A 100 10.54 13.95 -1.86
N ALA A 101 11.73 14.38 -2.29
CA ALA A 101 12.73 15.00 -1.41
C ALA A 101 12.26 16.33 -0.79
N ALA A 102 11.38 17.06 -1.50
CA ALA A 102 10.75 18.28 -0.99
C ALA A 102 9.64 18.00 0.06
N GLY A 103 9.35 16.73 0.36
CA GLY A 103 8.33 16.34 1.33
C GLY A 103 6.89 16.42 0.81
N GLU A 104 6.71 16.45 -0.51
CA GLU A 104 5.37 16.47 -1.09
C GLU A 104 4.64 15.14 -0.82
N THR A 105 3.41 15.23 -0.32
CA THR A 105 2.57 14.06 -0.04
C THR A 105 2.35 13.25 -1.31
N HIS A 106 2.67 11.96 -1.25
CA HIS A 106 2.54 11.07 -2.39
C HIS A 106 2.20 9.64 -1.94
N VAL A 107 1.76 8.84 -2.90
CA VAL A 107 1.62 7.39 -2.77
C VAL A 107 2.48 6.70 -3.82
N VAL A 108 2.90 5.47 -3.57
CA VAL A 108 3.59 4.65 -4.57
C VAL A 108 2.56 3.83 -5.34
N ARG A 109 2.57 3.92 -6.68
CA ARG A 109 1.71 3.13 -7.58
C ARG A 109 2.53 2.16 -8.40
N MET A 110 2.04 0.94 -8.54
CA MET A 110 2.64 -0.07 -9.41
C MET A 110 2.45 0.28 -10.89
N LYS A 111 3.49 0.10 -11.69
CA LYS A 111 3.50 0.36 -13.13
C LYS A 111 3.00 -0.88 -13.88
N THR A 112 1.68 -1.04 -13.94
CA THR A 112 1.08 -2.16 -14.68
C THR A 112 1.33 -2.06 -16.20
N PRO A 113 1.68 -3.17 -16.88
CA PRO A 113 1.71 -3.20 -18.35
C PRO A 113 0.38 -2.74 -18.96
N THR A 114 0.46 -2.13 -20.14
CA THR A 114 -0.70 -1.75 -20.96
C THR A 114 -1.18 -2.92 -21.78
#